data_AF-A0A9D6T9Z2-F1
#
_entry.id   AF-A0A9D6T9Z2-F1
#
_cell.length_a   1.000
_cell.length_b   1.000
_cell.length_c   1.000
_cell.angle_alpha   90.00
_cell.angle_beta   90.00
_cell.angle_gamma   90.00
#
_symmetry.space_group_name_H-M   'P 1'
#
loop_
_entity.id
_entity.type
_entity.pdbx_description
1 polymer ?
#
loop_
_entity_poly.entity_id
_entity_poly.type
_entity_poly.pdbx_seq_one_letter_code
_entity_poly.pdbx_strand_id
1 'polypeptide(L)'
;MQACAPCHGANARGRGPVAAALVRAPADLTSLRARHGAFPRDELVAVLSGEREIPDHGTREMPAWNQRFAARGAPGVAAVYARRRLELLTGFLESIQNEDAGSEATPVQ
;
A
#
# COMPACT_ATOMS: atom_id res chain seq x y z
N MET A 1 -2.24 4.32 -7.69
CA MET A 1 -0.87 4.54 -7.17
C MET A 1 -0.65 5.88 -6.47
N GLN A 2 -1.33 6.99 -6.84
CA GLN A 2 -1.10 8.33 -6.24
C GLN A 2 -1.21 8.38 -4.70
N ALA A 3 -2.05 7.54 -4.11
CA ALA A 3 -2.24 7.43 -2.66
C ALA A 3 -1.06 6.76 -1.91
N CYS A 4 -0.42 5.75 -2.51
CA CYS A 4 0.59 4.91 -1.87
C CYS A 4 2.02 5.40 -2.15
N ALA A 5 2.25 5.94 -3.35
CA ALA A 5 3.55 6.36 -3.85
C ALA A 5 4.27 7.44 -2.99
N PRO A 6 3.58 8.39 -2.32
CA PRO A 6 4.27 9.35 -1.46
C PRO A 6 5.10 8.70 -0.35
N CYS A 7 4.64 7.56 0.19
CA CYS A 7 5.34 6.81 1.24
C CYS A 7 6.16 5.65 0.66
N HIS A 8 5.56 4.82 -0.20
CA HIS A 8 6.22 3.61 -0.69
C HIS A 8 7.05 3.80 -1.97
N GLY A 9 7.01 4.98 -2.59
CA GLY A 9 7.69 5.25 -3.86
C GLY A 9 6.91 4.74 -5.06
N ALA A 10 7.30 5.19 -6.27
CA ALA A 10 6.67 4.76 -7.52
C ALA A 10 6.89 3.26 -7.80
N ASN A 11 8.02 2.72 -7.32
CA ASN A 11 8.38 1.30 -7.43
C ASN A 11 7.92 0.47 -6.22
N ALA A 12 7.16 1.05 -5.29
CA ALA A 12 6.64 0.38 -4.09
C ALA A 12 7.68 -0.17 -3.10
N ARG A 13 8.97 0.21 -3.21
CA ARG A 13 10.08 -0.29 -2.37
C ARG A 13 10.30 0.45 -1.05
N GLY A 14 9.33 1.25 -0.62
CA GLY A 14 9.43 2.00 0.64
C GLY A 14 10.22 3.31 0.57
N ARG A 15 10.62 3.76 -0.63
CA ARG A 15 11.47 4.94 -0.85
C ARG A 15 10.70 6.13 -1.43
N GLY A 16 9.51 6.39 -0.90
CA GLY A 16 8.72 7.56 -1.30
C GLY A 16 9.33 8.88 -0.80
N PRO A 17 8.98 10.03 -1.40
CA PRO A 17 9.52 11.34 -1.04
C PRO A 17 9.30 11.73 0.42
N VAL A 18 8.29 11.18 1.11
CA VAL A 18 8.06 11.46 2.54
C VAL A 18 8.56 10.36 3.47
N ALA A 19 9.14 9.27 2.95
CA ALA A 19 9.55 8.11 3.74
C ALA A 19 10.55 8.47 4.84
N ALA A 20 11.49 9.39 4.57
CA ALA A 20 12.51 9.84 5.51
C ALA A 20 11.95 10.65 6.70
N ALA A 21 10.72 11.17 6.59
CA ALA A 21 10.07 11.93 7.66
C ALA A 21 9.20 11.05 8.59
N LEU A 22 9.05 9.76 8.27
CA LEU A 22 8.27 8.82 9.08
C LEU A 22 9.17 8.20 10.15
N VAL A 23 8.62 8.00 11.35
CA VAL A 23 9.34 7.33 12.44
C VAL A 23 9.64 5.87 12.08
N ARG A 24 8.67 5.19 11.47
CA ARG A 24 8.81 3.86 10.88
C ARG A 24 8.94 3.96 9.37
N ALA A 25 10.02 3.39 8.84
CA ALA A 25 10.22 3.29 7.40
C ALA A 25 9.08 2.49 6.74
N PRO A 26 8.50 2.98 5.63
CA PRO A 26 7.53 2.21 4.85
C PRO A 26 8.15 0.90 4.38
N ALA A 27 7.38 -0.19 4.48
CA ALA A 27 7.84 -1.49 4.01
C ALA A 27 8.07 -1.51 2.50
N ASP A 28 9.02 -2.33 2.07
CA ASP A 28 9.09 -2.79 0.68
C ASP A 28 7.88 -3.68 0.40
N LEU A 29 7.00 -3.21 -0.48
CA LEU A 29 5.77 -3.90 -0.85
C LEU A 29 5.99 -4.93 -1.95
N THR A 30 7.16 -4.97 -2.62
CA THR A 30 7.45 -6.00 -3.65
C THR A 30 7.97 -7.29 -3.03
N SER A 31 8.28 -7.30 -1.73
CA SER A 31 8.89 -8.44 -1.04
C SER A 31 7.96 -9.15 -0.03
N LEU A 32 6.66 -8.84 -0.01
CA LEU A 32 5.71 -9.36 0.99
C LEU A 32 5.63 -10.88 0.96
N ARG A 33 5.52 -11.50 -0.22
CA ARG A 33 5.49 -12.96 -0.37
C ARG A 33 6.76 -13.61 0.18
N ALA A 34 7.93 -13.06 -0.16
CA ALA A 34 9.21 -13.59 0.30
C ALA A 34 9.36 -13.50 1.83
N ARG A 35 8.93 -12.40 2.44
CA ARG A 35 9.01 -12.21 3.90
C ARG A 35 8.03 -13.07 4.69
N HIS A 36 6.85 -13.35 4.14
CA HIS A 36 5.79 -14.09 4.82
C HIS A 36 5.69 -15.56 4.37
N GLY A 37 6.56 -16.02 3.45
CA GLY A 37 6.51 -17.37 2.84
C GLY A 37 5.36 -17.58 1.83
N ALA A 38 4.26 -16.86 2.01
CA ALA A 38 3.13 -16.75 1.09
C ALA A 38 2.66 -15.30 1.02
N PHE A 39 1.85 -14.94 0.01
CA PHE A 39 1.30 -13.59 -0.07
C PHE A 39 0.22 -13.38 1.02
N PRO A 40 0.41 -12.42 1.95
CA PRO A 40 -0.44 -12.30 3.13
C PRO A 40 -1.71 -11.47 2.82
N ARG A 41 -2.58 -12.01 1.96
CA ARG A 41 -3.78 -11.32 1.45
C ARG A 41 -4.67 -10.77 2.56
N ASP A 42 -5.03 -11.59 3.54
CA ASP A 42 -5.98 -11.21 4.59
C ASP A 42 -5.40 -10.13 5.52
N GLU A 43 -4.10 -10.23 5.83
CA GLU A 43 -3.39 -9.22 6.61
C GLU A 43 -3.37 -7.87 5.88
N LEU A 44 -3.10 -7.88 4.57
CA LEU A 44 -3.12 -6.66 3.76
C LEU A 44 -4.51 -6.03 3.71
N VAL A 45 -5.57 -6.83 3.57
CA VAL A 45 -6.94 -6.33 3.58
C VAL A 45 -7.25 -5.64 4.91
N ALA A 46 -6.93 -6.26 6.04
CA ALA A 46 -7.15 -5.69 7.37
C ALA A 46 -6.36 -4.38 7.57
N VAL A 47 -5.12 -4.32 7.08
CA VAL A 47 -4.30 -3.11 7.14
C VAL A 47 -4.86 -2.00 6.24
N LEU A 48 -5.25 -2.33 5.01
CA LEU A 48 -5.79 -1.35 4.06
C LEU A 48 -7.20 -0.87 4.45
N SER A 49 -7.99 -1.69 5.14
CA SER A 49 -9.28 -1.29 5.69
C SER A 49 -9.17 -0.52 7.02
N GLY A 50 -7.98 -0.48 7.62
CA GLY A 50 -7.75 0.13 8.94
C GLY A 50 -8.24 -0.72 10.12
N GLU A 51 -8.66 -1.97 9.88
CA GLU A 51 -8.94 -2.94 10.96
C GLU A 51 -7.67 -3.34 11.72
N ARG A 52 -6.52 -3.30 11.05
CA ARG A 52 -5.20 -3.47 11.63
C ARG A 52 -4.40 -2.19 11.46
N GLU A 53 -4.07 -1.57 12.58
CA GLU A 53 -3.14 -0.44 12.61
C GLU A 53 -1.70 -0.93 12.54
N ILE A 54 -0.85 -0.16 11.86
CA ILE A 54 0.59 -0.36 11.92
C ILE A 54 1.18 0.80 12.73
N PRO A 55 1.70 0.53 13.95
CA PRO A 55 2.18 1.57 14.84
C PRO A 55 3.41 2.30 14.28
N ASP A 56 3.70 3.45 14.85
CA ASP A 56 4.96 4.18 14.72
C ASP A 56 5.24 4.85 13.36
N HIS A 57 4.22 5.22 12.57
CA HIS A 57 4.45 5.99 11.34
C HIS A 57 4.81 7.48 11.57
N GLY A 58 4.87 7.95 12.81
CA GLY A 58 5.07 9.36 13.16
C GLY A 58 3.77 10.14 13.14
N THR A 59 3.79 11.43 12.76
CA THR A 59 2.57 12.28 12.73
C THR A 59 1.58 11.89 11.63
N ARG A 60 1.95 10.93 10.76
CA ARG A 60 1.17 10.53 9.60
C ARG A 60 0.88 9.05 9.65
N GLU A 61 -0.35 8.71 10.03
CA GLU A 61 -0.81 7.32 10.01
C GLU A 61 -1.01 6.82 8.59
N MET A 62 -0.81 5.52 8.40
CA MET A 62 -1.32 4.87 7.21
C MET A 62 -2.85 4.91 7.29
N PRO A 63 -3.53 5.59 6.35
CA PRO A 63 -4.96 5.85 6.48
C PRO A 63 -5.76 4.56 6.29
N ALA A 64 -6.94 4.50 6.90
CA ALA A 64 -7.98 3.57 6.51
C ALA A 64 -8.41 3.85 5.06
N TRP A 65 -7.85 3.11 4.09
CA TRP A 65 -8.03 3.39 2.67
C TRP A 65 -9.44 3.11 2.20
N ASN A 66 -10.17 2.19 2.83
CA ASN A 66 -11.61 2.01 2.64
C ASN A 66 -12.39 3.33 2.77
N GLN A 67 -12.08 4.14 3.79
CA GLN A 67 -12.73 5.43 4.05
C GLN A 67 -12.30 6.49 3.03
N ARG A 68 -11.04 6.47 2.58
CA ARG A 68 -10.55 7.36 1.50
C ARG A 68 -11.06 6.98 0.11
N PHE A 69 -11.42 5.71 -0.08
CA PHE A 69 -11.93 5.15 -1.32
C PHE A 69 -13.45 5.13 -1.39
N ALA A 70 -14.15 5.34 -0.27
CA ALA A 70 -15.58 5.56 -0.26
C ALA A 70 -15.91 6.77 -1.14
N ALA A 71 -16.68 6.54 -2.21
CA ALA A 71 -17.22 7.63 -3.00
C ALA A 71 -18.22 8.44 -2.14
N ARG A 72 -18.30 9.76 -2.38
CA ARG A 72 -19.42 10.56 -1.85
C ARG A 72 -20.71 10.02 -2.48
N GLY A 73 -21.65 9.55 -1.66
CA GLY A 73 -22.89 8.91 -2.12
C GLY A 73 -23.58 8.13 -1.00
N ALA A 74 -24.69 7.45 -1.32
CA ALA A 74 -25.44 6.65 -0.35
C ALA A 74 -24.53 5.58 0.31
N PRO A 75 -24.67 5.31 1.63
CA PRO A 75 -23.74 4.45 2.38
C PRO A 75 -23.48 3.08 1.76
N GLY A 76 -24.52 2.40 1.24
CA GLY A 76 -24.37 1.08 0.60
C GLY A 76 -23.55 1.11 -0.69
N VAL A 77 -23.70 2.18 -1.48
CA VAL A 77 -22.92 2.39 -2.71
C VAL A 77 -21.46 2.66 -2.35
N ALA A 78 -21.21 3.51 -1.36
CA ALA A 78 -19.87 3.82 -0.86
C ALA A 78 -19.11 2.57 -0.37
N ALA A 79 -19.79 1.66 0.33
CA ALA A 79 -19.22 0.40 0.82
C ALA A 79 -18.80 -0.54 -0.32
N VAL A 80 -19.63 -0.67 -1.37
CA VAL A 80 -19.30 -1.50 -2.55
C VAL A 80 -18.07 -0.96 -3.28
N TYR A 81 -17.99 0.36 -3.47
CA TYR A 81 -16.82 1.00 -4.09
C TYR A 81 -15.54 0.82 -3.27
N ALA A 82 -15.63 0.98 -1.94
CA ALA A 82 -14.50 0.77 -1.05
C ALA A 82 -13.97 -0.67 -1.14
N ARG A 83 -14.86 -1.67 -1.06
CA ARG A 83 -14.51 -3.09 -1.20
C ARG A 83 -13.81 -3.37 -2.53
N ARG A 84 -14.39 -2.92 -3.65
CA ARG A 84 -13.79 -3.16 -4.97
C ARG A 84 -12.41 -2.54 -5.10
N ARG A 85 -12.20 -1.34 -4.54
CA ARG A 85 -10.88 -0.68 -4.55
C ARG A 85 -9.85 -1.43 -3.69
N LEU A 86 -10.25 -1.96 -2.54
CA LEU A 86 -9.39 -2.80 -1.71
C LEU A 86 -8.98 -4.08 -2.44
N GLU A 87 -9.92 -4.75 -3.11
CA GLU A 87 -9.65 -5.96 -3.90
C GLU A 87 -8.66 -5.67 -5.04
N LEU A 88 -8.86 -4.57 -5.78
CA LEU A 88 -7.95 -4.14 -6.85
C LEU A 88 -6.55 -3.81 -6.33
N LEU A 89 -6.46 -3.10 -5.19
CA LEU A 89 -5.18 -2.75 -4.59
C LEU A 89 -4.44 -4.00 -4.10
N THR A 90 -5.15 -4.90 -3.43
CA THR A 90 -4.57 -6.16 -2.93
C THR A 90 -4.13 -7.06 -4.08
N GLY A 91 -4.91 -7.13 -5.16
CA GLY A 91 -4.52 -7.86 -6.38
C GLY A 91 -3.30 -7.24 -7.07
N PHE A 92 -3.21 -5.90 -7.12
CA PHE A 92 -2.01 -5.23 -7.62
C PHE A 92 -0.79 -5.55 -6.76
N LEU A 93 -0.90 -5.46 -5.43
CA LEU A 93 0.18 -5.83 -4.52
C LEU A 93 0.61 -7.28 -4.73
N GLU A 94 -0.32 -8.20 -4.97
CA GLU A 94 0.04 -9.60 -5.28
C GLU A 94 0.82 -9.71 -6.60
N SER A 95 0.45 -8.92 -7.62
CA SER A 95 1.09 -8.98 -8.93
C SER A 95 2.54 -8.50 -8.94
N ILE A 96 2.90 -7.57 -8.05
CA ILE A 96 4.27 -7.00 -7.96
C ILE A 96 5.23 -7.80 -7.07
N GLN A 97 4.81 -8.97 -6.57
CA GLN A 97 5.66 -9.80 -5.68
C GLN A 97 6.80 -10.52 -6.41
N ASN A 98 6.74 -10.60 -7.74
CA ASN A 98 7.68 -11.34 -8.57
C ASN A 98 8.46 -10.42 -9.53
N GLU A 99 8.39 -9.10 -9.35
CA GLU A 99 9.27 -8.19 -10.09
C GLU A 99 10.63 -8.17 -9.39
N ASP A 100 11.60 -8.82 -10.03
CA ASP A 100 12.96 -8.98 -9.54
C ASP A 100 13.55 -7.70 -8.94
N ALA A 101 14.29 -7.90 -7.85
CA ALA A 101 15.15 -6.92 -7.21
C ALA A 101 16.25 -6.45 -8.18
N GLY A 102 15.94 -5.58 -9.14
CA GLY A 102 16.94 -5.11 -10.10
C GLY A 102 16.38 -4.40 -11.32
N SER A 103 15.88 -3.18 -11.14
CA SER A 103 15.90 -2.20 -12.22
C SER A 103 16.28 -0.87 -11.60
N GLU A 104 17.59 -0.67 -11.55
CA GLU A 104 18.22 0.63 -11.35
C GLU A 104 17.76 1.51 -12.51
N ALA A 105 17.12 2.63 -12.19
CA ALA A 105 16.79 3.64 -13.19
C ALA A 105 18.12 4.21 -13.72
N THR A 106 18.54 3.75 -14.89
CA THR A 106 19.61 4.40 -15.65
C THR A 106 19.22 5.86 -15.86
N PRO A 107 20.09 6.84 -15.53
CA PRO A 107 19.84 8.24 -15.87
C PRO A 107 19.85 8.37 -17.39
N VAL A 108 18.75 8.87 -17.96
CA VAL A 108 18.74 9.41 -19.31
C VAL A 108 19.69 10.61 -19.33
N GLN A 109 20.64 10.53 -20.27
CA GLN A 109 21.63 11.56 -20.59
C GLN A 109 20.94 12.84 -21.09
#